data_AF-A0A927N449-F1
#
_entry.id   AF-A0A927N449-F1
#
_cell.length_a   1.000
_cell.length_b   1.000
_cell.length_c   1.000
_cell.angle_alpha   90.00
_cell.angle_beta   90.00
_cell.angle_gamma   90.00
#
_symmetry.space_group_name_H-M   'P 1'
#
loop_
_entity.id
_entity.type
_entity.pdbx_description
1 polymer ?
#
loop_
_entity_poly.entity_id
_entity_poly.type
_entity_poly.pdbx_seq_one_letter_code
_entity_poly.pdbx_strand_id
1 'polypeptide(L)'
;MSGRGRMRWRAIRAIIRRDLGVARTNRAVVAPLVVLPTVFVVILPVFASLIARVEVPRENLDVLLRIVPAGVLDQLPGGSGSRLASALLGYLLPPLTLVVPVVVVMVLATDAVAGERERGTLEGLLLAPMSDRDLFVAKLAGPFLAALAVGLTEALVYATVVNATMWPVVGGRCCRT
;
A
#
# COMPACT_ATOMS: atom_id res chain seq x y z
N MET A 1 2.44 43.12 -15.66
CA MET A 1 3.58 42.43 -16.28
C MET A 1 3.91 41.20 -15.45
N SER A 2 3.98 40.05 -16.12
CA SER A 2 4.01 38.70 -15.55
C SER A 2 5.29 38.43 -14.76
N GLY A 3 5.19 38.55 -13.43
CA GLY A 3 6.15 37.94 -12.53
C GLY A 3 5.96 36.43 -12.59
N ARG A 4 6.79 35.75 -13.38
CA ARG A 4 6.90 34.29 -13.43
C ARG A 4 7.35 33.81 -12.04
N GLY A 5 6.38 33.69 -11.13
CA GLY A 5 6.57 33.21 -9.77
C GLY A 5 7.11 31.79 -9.86
N ARG A 6 8.42 31.64 -9.65
CA ARG A 6 9.00 30.31 -9.43
C ARG A 6 8.30 29.75 -8.20
N MET A 7 7.50 28.70 -8.39
CA MET A 7 6.93 27.88 -7.32
C MET A 7 7.97 27.74 -6.21
N ARG A 8 7.65 28.21 -5.00
CA ARG A 8 8.62 28.23 -3.89
C ARG A 8 8.74 26.82 -3.32
N TRP A 9 9.39 25.91 -4.05
CA TRP A 9 9.57 24.50 -3.71
C TRP A 9 10.07 24.24 -2.29
N ARG A 10 10.88 25.15 -1.73
CA ARG A 10 11.35 25.06 -0.34
C ARG A 10 10.19 25.22 0.67
N ALA A 11 9.25 26.14 0.40
CA ALA A 11 8.07 26.36 1.23
C ALA A 11 7.10 25.17 1.12
N ILE A 12 6.85 24.69 -0.11
CA ILE A 12 6.04 23.50 -0.37
C ILE A 12 6.57 22.28 0.41
N ARG A 13 7.88 22.00 0.31
CA ARG A 13 8.52 20.88 1.02
C ARG A 13 8.47 21.02 2.55
N ALA A 14 8.54 22.26 3.06
CA ALA A 14 8.47 22.51 4.51
C ALA A 14 7.07 22.20 5.07
N ILE A 15 6.01 22.57 4.35
CA ILE A 15 4.61 22.27 4.70
C ILE A 15 4.41 20.74 4.70
N ILE A 16 4.79 20.06 3.61
CA ILE A 16 4.66 18.61 3.50
C ILE A 16 5.36 17.88 4.66
N ARG A 17 6.60 18.28 4.98
CA ARG A 17 7.35 17.65 6.08
C ARG A 17 6.66 17.82 7.43
N ARG A 18 6.09 19.02 7.68
CA ARG A 18 5.36 19.31 8.90
C ARG A 18 4.09 18.47 9.00
N ASP A 19 3.27 18.44 7.95
CA ASP A 19 1.99 17.72 7.93
C ASP A 19 2.20 16.21 8.12
N LEU A 20 3.21 15.63 7.47
CA LEU A 20 3.55 14.21 7.65
C LEU A 20 4.06 13.90 9.06
N GLY A 21 4.82 14.82 9.68
CA GLY A 21 5.29 14.64 11.06
C GLY A 21 4.14 14.67 12.07
N VAL A 22 3.17 15.54 11.85
CA VAL A 22 1.97 15.65 12.69
C VAL A 22 1.10 14.40 12.55
N ALA A 23 0.81 13.96 11.32
CA ALA A 23 0.01 12.77 11.07
C ALA A 23 0.66 11.49 11.65
N ARG A 24 1.99 11.38 11.60
CA ARG A 24 2.73 10.23 12.16
C ARG A 24 2.74 10.18 13.69
N THR A 25 2.43 11.29 14.37
CA THR A 25 2.42 11.33 15.84
C THR A 25 1.07 10.89 16.41
N ASN A 26 -0.01 11.00 15.62
CA ASN A 26 -1.34 10.63 16.06
C ASN A 26 -1.56 9.11 16.03
N ARG A 27 -1.65 8.48 17.21
CA ARG A 27 -1.84 7.02 17.35
C ARG A 27 -3.14 6.52 16.70
N ALA A 28 -4.20 7.34 16.69
CA ALA A 28 -5.47 6.99 16.05
C ALA A 28 -5.34 6.87 14.53
N VAL A 29 -4.42 7.63 13.94
CA VAL A 29 -4.08 7.57 12.51
C VAL A 29 -3.11 6.42 12.24
N VAL A 30 -2.05 6.30 13.04
CA VAL A 30 -1.00 5.28 12.83
C VAL A 30 -1.49 3.85 13.03
N ALA A 31 -2.39 3.60 13.99
CA ALA A 31 -2.85 2.24 14.29
C ALA A 31 -3.46 1.51 13.07
N PRO A 32 -4.51 2.01 12.39
CA PRO A 32 -5.04 1.37 11.19
C PRO A 32 -4.03 1.38 10.03
N LEU A 33 -3.20 2.42 9.93
CA LEU A 33 -2.14 2.55 8.91
C LEU A 33 -1.02 1.52 9.04
N VAL A 34 -0.82 0.91 10.21
CA VAL A 34 0.18 -0.14 10.43
C VAL A 34 -0.47 -1.52 10.46
N VAL A 35 -1.59 -1.66 11.17
CA VAL A 35 -2.27 -2.95 11.33
C VAL A 35 -2.72 -3.50 9.99
N LEU A 36 -3.36 -2.67 9.15
CA LEU A 36 -3.90 -3.11 7.87
C LEU A 36 -2.80 -3.62 6.92
N PRO A 37 -1.73 -2.86 6.60
CA PRO A 37 -0.65 -3.39 5.77
C PRO A 37 0.04 -4.60 6.41
N THR A 38 0.20 -4.66 7.73
CA THR A 38 0.80 -5.84 8.37
C THR A 38 0.00 -7.11 8.07
N VAL A 39 -1.33 -7.02 8.11
CA VAL A 39 -2.22 -8.16 7.78
C VAL A 39 -2.05 -8.56 6.32
N PHE A 40 -2.13 -7.62 5.38
CA PHE A 40 -2.11 -7.91 3.94
C PHE A 40 -0.73 -8.33 3.42
N VAL A 41 0.33 -7.79 4.00
CA VAL A 41 1.70 -7.89 3.47
C VAL A 41 2.50 -9.00 4.14
N VAL A 42 2.20 -9.31 5.39
CA VAL A 42 2.94 -10.29 6.18
C VAL A 42 2.06 -11.48 6.55
N ILE A 43 0.94 -11.23 7.23
CA ILE A 43 0.13 -12.32 7.80
C ILE A 43 -0.50 -13.18 6.69
N LEU A 44 -1.19 -12.55 5.73
CA LEU A 44 -1.85 -13.29 4.65
C LEU A 44 -0.85 -14.07 3.78
N PRO A 45 0.30 -13.50 3.36
CA PRO A 45 1.30 -14.25 2.60
C PRO A 45 1.89 -15.43 3.35
N VAL A 46 2.21 -15.26 4.64
CA VAL A 46 2.72 -16.35 5.48
C VAL A 46 1.66 -17.45 5.60
N PHE A 47 0.40 -17.08 5.84
CA PHE A 47 -0.69 -18.04 5.93
C PHE A 47 -0.93 -18.80 4.62
N ALA A 48 -0.92 -18.10 3.48
CA ALA A 48 -1.04 -18.71 2.16
C ALA A 48 0.12 -19.68 1.87
N SER A 49 1.35 -19.35 2.29
CA SER A 49 2.51 -20.25 2.18
C SER A 49 2.38 -21.52 3.02
N LEU A 50 1.71 -21.46 4.18
CA LEU A 50 1.42 -22.67 4.97
C LEU A 50 0.44 -23.60 4.24
N ILE A 51 -0.60 -23.04 3.61
CA ILE A 51 -1.54 -23.80 2.76
C ILE A 51 -0.80 -24.44 1.58
N ALA A 52 0.24 -23.79 1.05
CA ALA A 52 1.03 -24.29 -0.06
C ALA A 52 1.70 -25.67 0.21
N ARG A 53 1.79 -26.07 1.48
CA ARG A 53 2.41 -27.31 1.95
C ARG A 53 1.43 -28.45 2.19
N VAL A 54 0.12 -28.20 2.03
CA VAL A 54 -0.95 -29.17 2.31
C VAL A 54 -1.65 -29.56 1.02
N GLU A 55 -2.05 -30.81 0.90
CA GLU A 55 -2.88 -31.30 -0.20
C GLU A 55 -4.32 -30.80 -0.01
N VAL A 56 -4.79 -29.97 -0.95
CA VAL A 56 -6.16 -29.44 -0.90
C VAL A 56 -7.08 -30.31 -1.78
N PRO A 57 -8.25 -30.75 -1.28
CA PRO A 57 -9.25 -31.50 -2.05
C PRO A 57 -9.76 -30.69 -3.25
N ARG A 58 -9.92 -31.35 -4.41
CA ARG A 58 -10.28 -30.72 -5.70
C ARG A 58 -11.56 -29.88 -5.63
N GLU A 59 -12.57 -30.34 -4.90
CA GLU A 59 -13.83 -29.61 -4.67
C GLU A 59 -13.64 -28.19 -4.12
N ASN A 60 -12.62 -27.99 -3.27
CA ASN A 60 -12.31 -26.68 -2.69
C ASN A 60 -11.43 -25.82 -3.61
N LEU A 61 -10.71 -26.44 -4.57
CA LEU A 61 -10.02 -25.72 -5.64
C LEU A 61 -11.02 -25.16 -6.65
N ASP A 62 -12.08 -25.90 -6.94
CA ASP A 62 -13.09 -25.55 -7.96
C ASP A 62 -13.85 -24.25 -7.63
N VAL A 63 -14.05 -23.96 -6.35
CA VAL A 63 -14.66 -22.70 -5.88
C VAL A 63 -13.76 -21.51 -6.21
N LEU A 64 -12.44 -21.64 -6.05
CA LEU A 64 -11.48 -20.58 -6.38
C LEU A 64 -11.21 -20.47 -7.90
N LEU A 65 -11.26 -21.59 -8.63
CA LEU A 65 -11.20 -21.67 -10.11
C LEU A 65 -12.33 -20.91 -10.82
N ARG A 66 -13.39 -20.50 -10.11
CA ARG A 66 -14.44 -19.60 -10.64
C ARG A 66 -14.04 -18.13 -10.61
N ILE A 67 -13.09 -17.76 -9.74
CA ILE A 67 -12.60 -16.38 -9.56
C ILE A 67 -11.35 -16.14 -10.41
N VAL A 68 -10.52 -17.17 -10.57
CA VAL A 68 -9.29 -17.12 -11.38
C VAL A 68 -9.52 -17.85 -12.71
N PRO A 69 -9.15 -17.29 -13.88
CA PRO A 69 -9.36 -17.94 -15.16
C PRO A 69 -8.74 -19.34 -15.18
N ALA A 70 -9.50 -20.35 -15.62
CA ALA A 70 -9.14 -21.76 -15.54
C ALA A 70 -7.80 -22.15 -16.21
N GLY A 71 -7.23 -21.30 -17.08
CA GLY A 71 -5.92 -21.55 -17.69
C GLY A 71 -4.70 -21.14 -16.85
N VAL A 72 -4.88 -20.31 -15.81
CA VAL A 72 -3.75 -19.79 -15.00
C VAL A 72 -3.21 -20.86 -14.06
N LEU A 73 -4.08 -21.71 -13.51
CA LEU A 73 -3.73 -22.73 -12.51
C LEU A 73 -3.00 -23.93 -13.11
N ASP A 74 -3.26 -24.27 -14.37
CA ASP A 74 -2.57 -25.37 -15.07
C ASP A 74 -1.14 -25.01 -15.48
N GLN A 75 -0.84 -23.71 -15.60
CA GLN A 75 0.50 -23.19 -15.88
C GLN A 75 1.35 -23.03 -14.61
N LEU A 76 0.73 -23.13 -13.42
CA LEU A 76 1.43 -22.94 -12.15
C LEU A 76 2.12 -24.24 -11.71
N PRO A 77 3.43 -24.21 -11.42
CA PRO A 77 4.17 -25.40 -11.03
C PRO A 77 3.75 -25.92 -9.64
N GLY A 78 3.66 -27.25 -9.50
CA GLY A 78 3.53 -27.94 -8.21
C GLY A 78 2.17 -28.61 -7.94
N GLY A 79 1.97 -28.98 -6.67
CA GLY A 79 0.76 -29.66 -6.18
C GLY A 79 -0.46 -28.74 -6.07
N SER A 80 -1.60 -29.29 -5.64
CA SER A 80 -2.85 -28.52 -5.55
C SER A 80 -2.73 -27.34 -4.57
N GLY A 81 -2.13 -27.55 -3.39
CA GLY A 81 -1.90 -26.49 -2.41
C GLY A 81 -0.97 -25.38 -2.91
N SER A 82 0.15 -25.72 -3.55
CA SER A 82 1.09 -24.71 -4.07
C SER A 82 0.52 -23.91 -5.24
N ARG A 83 -0.33 -24.52 -6.07
CA ARG A 83 -1.06 -23.82 -7.14
C ARG A 83 -2.05 -22.81 -6.56
N LEU A 84 -2.81 -23.19 -5.55
CA LEU A 84 -3.71 -22.28 -4.83
C LEU A 84 -2.96 -21.10 -4.20
N ALA A 85 -1.90 -21.39 -3.46
CA ALA A 85 -1.10 -20.34 -2.82
C ALA A 85 -0.50 -19.39 -3.85
N SER A 86 -0.01 -19.91 -4.99
CA SER A 86 0.53 -19.07 -6.07
C SER A 86 -0.55 -18.21 -6.72
N ALA A 87 -1.76 -18.72 -6.89
CA ALA A 87 -2.88 -17.94 -7.42
C ALA A 87 -3.31 -16.84 -6.44
N LEU A 88 -3.43 -17.16 -5.15
CA LEU A 88 -3.75 -16.20 -4.10
C LEU A 88 -2.70 -15.09 -4.01
N LEU A 89 -1.42 -15.45 -3.98
CA LEU A 89 -0.31 -14.52 -3.82
C LEU A 89 0.06 -13.78 -5.11
N GLY A 90 -0.21 -14.35 -6.27
CA GLY A 90 0.11 -13.75 -7.56
C GLY A 90 -1.00 -12.87 -8.14
N TYR A 91 -2.26 -13.19 -7.83
CA TYR A 91 -3.40 -12.56 -8.51
C TYR A 91 -4.41 -11.93 -7.56
N LEU A 92 -4.69 -12.52 -6.40
CA LEU A 92 -5.74 -12.02 -5.51
C LEU A 92 -5.23 -10.99 -4.50
N LEU A 93 -4.14 -11.29 -3.79
CA LEU A 93 -3.57 -10.43 -2.76
C LEU A 93 -2.90 -9.16 -3.29
N PRO A 94 -2.15 -9.18 -4.42
CA PRO A 94 -1.44 -7.97 -4.87
C PRO A 94 -2.35 -6.78 -5.20
N PRO A 95 -3.52 -6.93 -5.85
CA PRO A 95 -4.44 -5.81 -6.01
C PRO A 95 -5.03 -5.33 -4.68
N LEU A 96 -5.20 -6.22 -3.69
CA LEU A 96 -5.76 -5.85 -2.39
C LEU A 96 -4.81 -5.01 -1.54
N THR A 97 -3.49 -5.14 -1.73
CA THR A 97 -2.52 -4.27 -1.03
C THR A 97 -2.66 -2.80 -1.46
N LEU A 98 -3.22 -2.51 -2.65
CA LEU A 98 -3.52 -1.13 -3.07
C LEU A 98 -4.57 -0.42 -2.19
N VAL A 99 -5.35 -1.15 -1.41
CA VAL A 99 -6.29 -0.55 -0.45
C VAL A 99 -5.54 0.29 0.59
N VAL A 100 -4.34 -0.15 1.00
CA VAL A 100 -3.55 0.54 2.02
C VAL A 100 -3.13 1.94 1.57
N PRO A 101 -2.40 2.16 0.45
CA PRO A 101 -2.02 3.49 0.02
C PRO A 101 -3.23 4.39 -0.28
N VAL A 102 -4.36 3.82 -0.73
CA VAL A 102 -5.61 4.58 -0.90
C VAL A 102 -6.11 5.12 0.45
N VAL A 103 -6.17 4.27 1.48
CA VAL A 103 -6.56 4.69 2.83
C VAL A 103 -5.57 5.71 3.39
N VAL A 104 -4.27 5.53 3.15
CA VAL A 104 -3.23 6.49 3.57
C VAL A 104 -3.48 7.87 2.97
N VAL A 105 -3.72 7.99 1.65
CA VAL A 105 -4.04 9.29 1.04
C VAL A 105 -5.28 9.88 1.69
N MET A 106 -6.35 9.09 1.84
CA MET A 106 -7.63 9.58 2.35
C MET A 106 -7.48 10.15 3.76
N VAL A 107 -6.81 9.43 4.67
CA VAL A 107 -6.62 9.88 6.06
C VAL A 107 -5.74 11.11 6.12
N LEU A 108 -4.61 11.12 5.39
CA LEU A 108 -3.68 12.26 5.38
C LEU A 108 -4.30 13.51 4.75
N ALA A 109 -5.05 13.35 3.66
CA ALA A 109 -5.77 14.45 3.02
C ALA A 109 -6.87 15.02 3.93
N THR A 110 -7.55 14.14 4.67
CA THR A 110 -8.57 14.56 5.65
C THR A 110 -7.93 15.32 6.82
N ASP A 111 -6.84 14.81 7.40
CA ASP A 111 -6.14 15.48 8.50
C ASP A 111 -5.54 16.83 8.06
N ALA A 112 -5.08 16.93 6.81
CA ALA A 112 -4.56 18.19 6.28
C ALA A 112 -5.64 19.29 6.22
N VAL A 113 -6.89 18.96 5.90
CA VAL A 113 -8.00 19.94 5.81
C VAL A 113 -8.69 20.14 7.16
N ALA A 114 -9.11 19.04 7.80
CA ALA A 114 -9.84 19.07 9.07
C ALA A 114 -8.92 19.52 10.21
N GLY A 115 -7.66 19.07 10.24
CA GLY A 115 -6.70 19.42 11.29
C GLY A 115 -6.32 20.90 11.29
N GLU A 116 -6.30 21.57 10.13
CA GLU A 116 -6.10 23.03 10.10
C GLU A 116 -7.33 23.82 10.56
N ARG A 117 -8.53 23.29 10.34
CA ARG A 117 -9.77 23.85 10.86
C ARG A 117 -9.82 23.75 12.39
N GLU A 118 -9.48 22.59 12.92
CA GLU A 118 -9.56 22.29 14.36
C GLU A 118 -8.50 23.04 15.18
N ARG A 119 -7.34 23.34 14.56
CA ARG A 119 -6.29 24.17 15.18
C ARG A 119 -6.52 25.68 15.04
N GLY A 120 -7.62 26.10 14.42
CA GLY A 120 -7.93 27.52 14.20
C GLY A 120 -6.97 28.24 13.25
N THR A 121 -6.17 27.50 12.48
CA THR A 121 -5.09 28.07 11.65
C THR A 121 -5.52 28.48 10.24
N LEU A 122 -6.80 28.29 9.89
CA LEU A 122 -7.35 28.66 8.58
C LEU A 122 -7.21 30.16 8.29
N GLU A 123 -7.45 31.00 9.29
CA GLU A 123 -7.33 32.46 9.16
C GLU A 123 -5.86 32.88 8.95
N GLY A 124 -4.93 32.20 9.63
CA GLY A 124 -3.49 32.42 9.46
C GLY A 124 -2.96 31.96 8.10
N LEU A 125 -3.56 30.93 7.49
CA LEU A 125 -3.24 30.50 6.13
C LEU A 125 -3.69 31.51 5.07
N LEU A 126 -4.87 32.11 5.26
CA LEU A 126 -5.42 33.14 4.37
C LEU A 126 -4.59 34.44 4.39
N LEU A 127 -3.90 34.71 5.50
CA LEU A 127 -3.02 35.87 5.67
C LEU A 127 -1.56 35.58 5.33
N ALA A 128 -1.21 34.33 5.00
CA ALA A 128 0.17 33.95 4.71
C ALA A 128 0.64 34.55 3.37
N PRO A 129 1.89 35.04 3.27
CA PRO A 129 2.46 35.59 2.04
C PRO A 129 2.87 34.48 1.06
N MET A 130 1.91 33.65 0.66
CA MET A 130 2.05 32.56 -0.29
C MET A 130 0.95 32.65 -1.35
N SER A 131 1.26 32.27 -2.59
CA SER A 131 0.25 32.20 -3.64
C SER A 131 -0.70 31.03 -3.38
N ASP A 132 -2.01 31.23 -3.57
CA ASP A 132 -3.04 30.20 -3.42
C ASP A 132 -2.71 28.90 -4.17
N ARG A 133 -2.05 29.01 -5.33
CA ARG A 133 -1.61 27.85 -6.13
C ARG A 133 -0.51 27.04 -5.45
N ASP A 134 0.51 27.70 -4.91
CA ASP A 134 1.62 27.04 -4.20
C ASP A 134 1.09 26.31 -2.96
N LEU A 135 0.12 26.91 -2.27
CA LEU A 135 -0.54 26.33 -1.12
C LEU A 135 -1.38 25.10 -1.49
N PHE A 136 -2.22 25.22 -2.52
CA PHE A 136 -3.05 24.12 -3.01
C PHE A 136 -2.20 22.91 -3.43
N VAL A 137 -1.12 23.16 -4.18
CA VAL A 137 -0.20 22.09 -4.62
C VAL A 137 0.48 21.43 -3.42
N ALA A 138 0.92 22.20 -2.41
CA ALA A 138 1.54 21.62 -1.21
C ALA A 138 0.58 20.67 -0.48
N LYS A 139 -0.69 21.06 -0.37
CA LYS A 139 -1.73 20.33 0.35
C LYS A 139 -2.15 19.03 -0.33
N LEU A 140 -2.08 18.98 -1.67
CA LEU A 140 -2.33 17.76 -2.44
C LEU A 140 -1.08 16.87 -2.55
N ALA A 141 0.09 17.47 -2.82
CA ALA A 141 1.32 16.73 -3.06
C ALA A 141 1.81 15.99 -1.81
N GLY A 142 1.57 16.53 -0.61
CA GLY A 142 1.99 15.88 0.64
C GLY A 142 1.38 14.49 0.85
N PRO A 143 0.05 14.39 0.97
CA PRO A 143 -0.66 13.10 1.09
C PRO A 143 -0.37 12.15 -0.07
N PHE A 144 -0.33 12.66 -1.31
CA PHE A 144 -0.05 11.87 -2.50
C PHE A 144 1.35 11.23 -2.47
N LEU A 145 2.40 12.02 -2.23
CA LEU A 145 3.78 11.52 -2.17
C LEU A 145 3.97 10.54 -1.01
N ALA A 146 3.32 10.79 0.13
CA ALA A 146 3.39 9.89 1.27
C ALA A 146 2.75 8.53 0.97
N ALA A 147 1.57 8.51 0.38
CA ALA A 147 0.93 7.26 -0.01
C ALA A 147 1.68 6.52 -1.11
N LEU A 148 2.28 7.23 -2.06
CA LEU A 148 3.13 6.62 -3.08
C LEU A 148 4.37 5.97 -2.45
N ALA A 149 5.01 6.64 -1.50
CA ALA A 149 6.13 6.08 -0.76
C ALA A 149 5.72 4.84 0.06
N VAL A 150 4.56 4.89 0.73
CA VAL A 150 4.00 3.75 1.47
C VAL A 150 3.71 2.58 0.52
N GLY A 151 2.99 2.81 -0.58
CA GLY A 151 2.64 1.77 -1.54
C GLY A 151 3.86 1.12 -2.19
N LEU A 152 4.90 1.90 -2.52
CA LEU A 152 6.15 1.34 -3.04
C LEU A 152 6.90 0.50 -1.98
N THR A 153 6.95 1.00 -0.74
CA THR A 153 7.56 0.26 0.36
C THR A 153 6.82 -1.04 0.62
N GLU A 154 5.49 -0.98 0.60
CA GLU A 154 4.61 -2.13 0.79
C GLU A 154 4.77 -3.17 -0.31
N ALA A 155 4.79 -2.74 -1.58
CA ALA A 155 5.02 -3.63 -2.71
C ALA A 155 6.39 -4.33 -2.62
N LEU A 156 7.42 -3.61 -2.17
CA LEU A 156 8.76 -4.17 -1.97
C LEU A 156 8.77 -5.19 -0.83
N VAL A 157 8.16 -4.87 0.33
CA VAL A 157 8.06 -5.81 1.46
C VAL A 157 7.24 -7.03 1.03
N TYR A 158 6.10 -6.84 0.37
CA TYR A 158 5.26 -7.92 -0.14
C TYR A 158 6.04 -8.88 -1.04
N ALA A 159 6.75 -8.33 -2.03
CA ALA A 159 7.57 -9.12 -2.95
C ALA A 159 8.64 -9.91 -2.20
N THR A 160 9.32 -9.30 -1.20
CA THR A 160 10.33 -10.00 -0.40
C THR A 160 9.73 -11.12 0.46
N VAL A 161 8.58 -10.89 1.10
CA VAL A 161 7.90 -11.89 1.95
C VAL A 161 7.39 -13.05 1.11
N VAL A 162 6.72 -12.77 -0.01
CA VAL A 162 6.24 -13.81 -0.93
C VAL A 162 7.41 -14.60 -1.48
N ASN A 163 8.46 -13.95 -1.96
CA ASN A 163 9.62 -14.65 -2.49
C ASN A 163 10.29 -15.52 -1.40
N ALA A 164 10.51 -14.99 -0.20
CA ALA A 164 11.13 -15.74 0.90
C ALA A 164 10.30 -16.95 1.35
N THR A 165 8.98 -16.81 1.41
CA THR A 165 8.08 -17.88 1.89
C THR A 165 7.74 -18.91 0.81
N MET A 166 7.72 -18.51 -0.47
CA MET A 166 7.34 -19.37 -1.59
C MET A 166 8.54 -20.08 -2.25
N TRP A 167 9.75 -19.51 -2.16
CA TRP A 167 10.97 -20.09 -2.73
C TRP A 167 11.22 -21.55 -2.34
N PRO A 168 11.06 -21.96 -1.06
CA PRO A 168 11.24 -23.36 -0.69
C PRO A 168 10.21 -24.31 -1.32
N VAL A 169 9.00 -23.82 -1.61
CA VAL A 169 7.87 -24.62 -2.12
C VAL A 169 7.95 -24.80 -3.64
N VAL A 170 8.40 -23.76 -4.36
CA VAL A 170 8.45 -23.74 -5.83
C VAL A 170 9.87 -24.00 -6.33
N GLY A 171 10.89 -23.31 -5.80
CA GLY A 171 12.28 -23.40 -6.26
C GLY A 171 13.03 -24.65 -5.79
N GLY A 172 12.64 -25.25 -4.67
CA GLY A 172 13.26 -26.48 -4.15
C GLY A 172 13.10 -27.71 -5.04
N ARG A 173 12.23 -27.67 -6.06
CA ARG A 173 11.98 -28.79 -7.00
C ARG A 173 12.86 -28.77 -8.25
N CYS A 174 13.54 -27.65 -8.58
CA CYS A 174 14.40 -27.58 -9.77
C CYS A 174 15.77 -28.28 -9.61
N CYS A 175 16.23 -28.55 -8.38
CA CYS A 175 17.50 -29.25 -8.14
C CYS A 175 17.32 -30.74 -7.79
N ARG A 176 16.12 -31.32 -7.97
CA ARG A 176 15.83 -32.71 -7.56
C ARG A 176 15.50 -33.65 -8.73
N THR A 177 15.78 -33.25 -9.96
CA THR A 177 15.66 -34.07 -11.18
C THR A 177 17.01 -34.19 -11.85
#